data_AF-A0A0L1IJH3-F1
#
_entry.id   AF-A0A0L1IJH3-F1
#
_cell.length_a   1.000
_cell.length_b   1.000
_cell.length_c   1.000
_cell.angle_alpha   90.00
_cell.angle_beta   90.00
_cell.angle_gamma   90.00
#
_symmetry.space_group_name_H-M   'P 1'
#
loop_
_entity.id
_entity.type
_entity.pdbx_description
1 polymer ?
#
loop_
_entity_poly.entity_id
_entity_poly.type
_entity_poly.pdbx_seq_one_letter_code
_entity_poly.pdbx_strand_id
1 'polypeptide(L)'
;MIDYNNISNAFCNKFISKNIKTKYKDIFVNWSFEPYPNIISKPNFITYLQTSSKLKFSYLMIESIENKIDQLRELFNKTNKACQTYLSETQNDEFCKIQYNKFLLNCYSTLKEFINNSLIQWIFCDALKENWIEFNKQYNHDYMYDYQFLKLEISFQKNLFNILKSISKKIKNDYTFKLLIDAYVIDLEEKQNSLIRIKNELKTI
;
A
#
# COMPACT_ATOMS: atom_id res chain seq x y z
N MET A 1 -9.83 23.19 13.67
CA MET A 1 -9.11 21.90 13.63
C MET A 1 -9.56 21.17 12.38
N ILE A 2 -8.63 20.74 11.53
CA ILE A 2 -8.96 20.11 10.25
C ILE A 2 -9.57 18.73 10.51
N ASP A 3 -10.76 18.50 9.97
CA ASP A 3 -11.43 17.22 10.07
C ASP A 3 -10.99 16.28 8.93
N TYR A 4 -9.87 15.60 9.17
CA TYR A 4 -9.31 14.64 8.22
C TYR A 4 -10.22 13.43 7.97
N ASN A 5 -11.08 13.06 8.94
CA ASN A 5 -12.03 11.97 8.77
C ASN A 5 -13.10 12.34 7.75
N ASN A 6 -13.65 13.55 7.84
CA ASN A 6 -14.61 14.06 6.86
C ASN A 6 -13.99 14.16 5.45
N ILE A 7 -12.73 14.59 5.34
CA ILE A 7 -12.03 14.62 4.04
C ILE A 7 -11.84 13.19 3.50
N SER A 8 -11.41 12.24 4.33
CA SER A 8 -11.22 10.84 3.95
C SER A 8 -12.53 10.20 3.49
N ASN A 9 -13.62 10.41 4.21
CA ASN A 9 -14.95 9.90 3.87
C ASN A 9 -15.43 10.47 2.53
N ALA A 10 -15.30 11.79 2.33
CA ALA A 10 -15.64 12.44 1.07
C ALA A 10 -14.80 11.92 -0.10
N PHE A 11 -13.50 11.70 0.12
CA PHE A 11 -12.61 11.08 -0.86
C PHE A 11 -13.07 9.66 -1.23
N CYS A 12 -13.34 8.82 -0.22
CA CYS A 12 -13.75 7.44 -0.41
C CYS A 12 -15.03 7.34 -1.25
N ASN A 13 -16.03 8.18 -0.95
CA ASN A 13 -17.29 8.22 -1.69
C ASN A 13 -17.13 8.61 -3.16
N LYS A 14 -16.10 9.41 -3.48
CA LYS A 14 -15.89 9.95 -4.83
C LYS A 14 -15.00 9.06 -5.71
N PHE A 15 -13.96 8.45 -5.13
CA PHE A 15 -12.87 7.86 -5.92
C PHE A 15 -12.69 6.35 -5.77
N ILE A 16 -13.17 5.74 -4.68
CA ILE A 16 -12.95 4.32 -4.44
C ILE A 16 -13.91 3.48 -5.28
N SER A 17 -13.33 2.56 -6.08
CA SER A 17 -14.13 1.62 -6.86
C SER A 17 -14.65 0.50 -5.97
N LYS A 18 -15.95 0.27 -6.03
CA LYS A 18 -16.61 -0.86 -5.36
C LYS A 18 -16.42 -2.20 -6.06
N ASN A 19 -16.05 -2.19 -7.35
CA ASN A 19 -15.84 -3.39 -8.14
C ASN A 19 -14.51 -3.30 -8.90
N ILE A 20 -13.55 -4.12 -8.50
CA ILE A 20 -12.22 -4.22 -9.09
C ILE A 20 -12.07 -5.65 -9.62
N LYS A 21 -11.67 -5.77 -10.89
CA LYS A 21 -11.43 -7.05 -11.54
C LYS A 21 -9.94 -7.28 -11.67
N THR A 22 -9.49 -8.46 -11.27
CA THR A 22 -8.10 -8.90 -11.35
C THR A 22 -8.06 -10.28 -11.99
N LYS A 23 -7.08 -10.51 -12.87
CA LYS A 23 -6.88 -11.79 -13.52
C LYS A 23 -5.59 -12.41 -12.99
N TYR A 24 -5.67 -13.64 -12.48
CA TYR A 24 -4.52 -14.49 -12.19
C TYR A 24 -4.63 -15.74 -13.05
N LYS A 25 -3.73 -15.90 -14.03
CA LYS A 25 -3.87 -16.94 -15.09
C LYS A 25 -5.30 -16.94 -15.63
N ASP A 26 -6.04 -18.04 -15.59
CA ASP A 26 -7.43 -18.11 -16.07
C ASP A 26 -8.49 -17.80 -15.00
N ILE A 27 -8.08 -17.41 -13.79
CA ILE A 27 -8.96 -17.07 -12.68
C ILE A 27 -9.23 -15.56 -12.69
N PHE A 28 -10.52 -15.19 -12.73
CA PHE A 28 -10.96 -13.80 -12.60
C PHE A 28 -11.50 -13.55 -11.19
N VAL A 29 -10.82 -12.71 -10.43
CA VAL A 29 -11.22 -12.28 -9.09
C VAL A 29 -11.91 -10.93 -9.19
N ASN A 30 -13.15 -10.86 -8.69
CA ASN A 30 -13.83 -9.59 -8.46
C ASN A 30 -13.73 -9.28 -6.98
N TRP A 31 -13.15 -8.13 -6.62
CA TRP A 31 -13.06 -7.69 -5.23
C TRP A 31 -13.40 -6.21 -5.10
N SER A 32 -13.62 -5.76 -3.86
CA SER A 32 -14.02 -4.40 -3.54
C SER A 32 -13.01 -3.75 -2.61
N PHE A 33 -12.67 -2.49 -2.90
CA PHE A 33 -11.86 -1.69 -1.99
C PHE A 33 -12.78 -1.03 -0.96
N GLU A 34 -12.49 -1.24 0.32
CA GLU A 34 -13.22 -0.66 1.44
C GLU A 34 -12.68 0.75 1.77
N PRO A 35 -13.54 1.67 2.25
CA PRO A 35 -13.09 2.96 2.75
C PRO A 35 -11.97 2.84 3.78
N TYR A 36 -11.08 3.83 3.80
CA TYR A 36 -10.02 3.88 4.80
C TYR A 36 -10.59 3.95 6.22
N PRO A 37 -9.95 3.30 7.21
CA PRO A 37 -8.66 2.58 7.11
C PRO A 37 -8.79 1.10 6.73
N ASN A 38 -9.98 0.60 6.37
CA ASN A 38 -10.23 -0.83 6.26
C ASN A 38 -9.56 -1.47 5.02
N ILE A 39 -9.48 -0.76 3.89
CA ILE A 39 -8.83 -1.15 2.61
C ILE A 39 -9.49 -2.36 1.93
N ILE A 40 -9.61 -3.48 2.64
CA ILE A 40 -10.26 -4.72 2.22
C ILE A 40 -11.06 -5.27 3.39
N SER A 41 -12.26 -5.77 3.14
CA SER A 41 -12.98 -6.62 4.09
C SER A 41 -12.43 -8.05 4.02
N LYS A 42 -11.75 -8.50 5.08
CA LYS A 42 -11.18 -9.87 5.19
C LYS A 42 -12.16 -10.97 4.78
N PRO A 43 -13.37 -11.10 5.38
CA PRO A 43 -14.29 -12.19 5.03
C PRO A 43 -14.79 -12.10 3.58
N ASN A 44 -15.09 -10.90 3.09
CA ASN A 44 -15.56 -10.71 1.72
C ASN A 44 -14.46 -11.07 0.73
N PHE A 45 -13.22 -10.67 1.01
CA PHE A 45 -12.08 -10.94 0.14
C PHE A 45 -11.76 -12.43 0.02
N ILE A 46 -11.75 -13.15 1.14
CA ILE A 46 -11.61 -14.61 1.14
C ILE A 46 -12.73 -15.25 0.33
N THR A 47 -13.98 -14.82 0.55
CA THR A 47 -15.14 -15.32 -0.19
C THR A 47 -14.99 -15.08 -1.69
N TYR A 48 -14.53 -13.90 -2.10
CA TYR A 48 -14.27 -13.58 -3.51
C TYR A 48 -13.21 -14.51 -4.11
N LEU A 49 -12.09 -14.70 -3.42
CA LEU A 49 -10.99 -15.55 -3.87
C LEU A 49 -11.43 -17.02 -4.03
N GLN A 50 -12.13 -17.56 -3.04
CA GLN A 50 -12.62 -18.95 -3.05
C GLN A 50 -13.70 -19.17 -4.11
N THR A 51 -14.65 -18.23 -4.26
CA THR A 51 -15.72 -18.34 -5.25
C THR A 51 -15.18 -18.25 -6.67
N SER A 52 -14.23 -17.34 -6.93
CA SER A 52 -13.62 -17.16 -8.24
C SER A 52 -12.74 -18.33 -8.68
N SER A 53 -12.01 -18.95 -7.74
CA SER A 53 -11.07 -20.04 -8.03
C SER A 53 -11.66 -21.45 -7.84
N LYS A 54 -12.81 -21.56 -7.15
CA LYS A 54 -13.38 -22.82 -6.64
C LYS A 54 -12.46 -23.57 -5.66
N LEU A 55 -11.42 -22.92 -5.14
CA LEU A 55 -10.54 -23.48 -4.13
C LEU A 55 -11.14 -23.31 -2.74
N LYS A 56 -10.87 -24.29 -1.86
CA LYS A 56 -11.11 -24.15 -0.42
C LYS A 56 -9.77 -23.91 0.27
N PHE A 57 -9.64 -22.75 0.90
CA PHE A 57 -8.44 -22.40 1.65
C PHE A 57 -8.45 -23.08 3.01
N SER A 58 -7.27 -23.51 3.46
CA SER A 58 -7.09 -24.02 4.82
C SER A 58 -7.21 -22.88 5.83
N TYR A 59 -7.41 -23.24 7.10
CA TYR A 59 -7.41 -22.27 8.19
C TYR A 59 -6.11 -21.46 8.25
N LEU A 60 -4.96 -22.13 8.15
CA LEU A 60 -3.65 -21.48 8.17
C LEU A 60 -3.46 -20.49 7.02
N MET A 61 -3.97 -20.84 5.83
CA MET A 61 -3.91 -19.94 4.68
C MET A 61 -4.81 -18.72 4.88
N ILE A 62 -6.03 -18.91 5.39
CA ILE A 62 -6.95 -17.82 5.71
C ILE A 62 -6.29 -16.86 6.71
N GLU A 63 -5.73 -17.39 7.81
CA GLU A 63 -5.02 -16.60 8.82
C GLU A 63 -3.85 -15.82 8.20
N SER A 64 -3.06 -16.46 7.33
CA SER A 64 -1.96 -15.80 6.63
C SER A 64 -2.44 -14.63 5.75
N ILE A 65 -3.52 -14.82 4.97
CA ILE A 65 -4.15 -13.75 4.17
C ILE A 65 -4.59 -12.59 5.06
N GLU A 66 -5.25 -12.90 6.17
CA GLU A 66 -5.75 -11.89 7.10
C GLU A 66 -4.61 -11.09 7.73
N ASN A 67 -3.51 -11.75 8.10
CA ASN A 67 -2.32 -11.10 8.63
C ASN A 67 -1.69 -10.16 7.59
N LYS A 68 -1.58 -10.58 6.32
CA LYS A 68 -1.11 -9.70 5.23
C LYS A 68 -2.02 -8.49 5.01
N ILE A 69 -3.34 -8.65 5.15
CA ILE A 69 -4.29 -7.52 5.08
C ILE A 69 -4.06 -6.55 6.24
N ASP A 70 -3.81 -7.04 7.46
CA ASP A 70 -3.53 -6.18 8.61
C ASP A 70 -2.21 -5.42 8.46
N GLN A 71 -1.18 -6.03 7.87
CA GLN A 71 0.07 -5.32 7.52
C GLN A 71 -0.19 -4.13 6.59
N LEU A 72 -1.07 -4.26 5.59
CA LEU A 72 -1.45 -3.14 4.72
C LEU A 72 -2.15 -2.02 5.49
N ARG A 73 -3.05 -2.38 6.41
CA ARG A 73 -3.77 -1.41 7.25
C ARG A 73 -2.83 -0.69 8.20
N GLU A 74 -1.89 -1.40 8.80
CA GLU A 74 -0.87 -0.82 9.68
C GLU A 74 0.01 0.18 8.92
N LEU A 75 0.53 -0.21 7.75
CA LEU A 75 1.32 0.67 6.89
C LEU A 75 0.54 1.95 6.51
N PHE A 76 -0.73 1.79 6.12
CA PHE A 76 -1.57 2.94 5.83
C PHE A 76 -1.80 3.81 7.06
N ASN A 77 -2.18 3.25 8.20
CA ASN A 77 -2.46 4.02 9.41
C ASN A 77 -1.23 4.80 9.90
N LYS A 78 -0.05 4.17 9.88
CA LYS A 78 1.21 4.81 10.26
C LYS A 78 1.51 6.03 9.38
N THR A 79 1.42 5.86 8.07
CA THR A 79 1.71 6.94 7.12
C THR A 79 0.62 8.00 7.09
N ASN A 80 -0.64 7.62 7.18
CA ASN A 80 -1.77 8.52 7.26
C ASN A 80 -1.66 9.43 8.48
N LYS A 81 -1.34 8.88 9.66
CA LYS A 81 -1.11 9.66 10.88
C LYS A 81 0.02 10.66 10.70
N ALA A 82 1.17 10.22 10.16
CA ALA A 82 2.29 11.13 9.89
C ALA A 82 1.92 12.27 8.92
N CYS A 83 1.18 11.96 7.85
CA CYS A 83 0.69 12.96 6.90
C CYS A 83 -0.20 14.00 7.57
N GLN A 84 -1.16 13.57 8.38
CA GLN A 84 -2.05 14.46 9.13
C GLN A 84 -1.28 15.35 10.11
N THR A 85 -0.31 14.79 10.83
CA THR A 85 0.59 15.56 11.72
C THR A 85 1.33 16.64 10.94
N TYR A 86 2.03 16.28 9.86
CA TYR A 86 2.82 17.25 9.09
C TYR A 86 1.97 18.35 8.45
N LEU A 87 0.80 18.00 7.91
CA LEU A 87 -0.09 18.99 7.30
C LEU A 87 -0.65 19.97 8.35
N SER A 88 -0.94 19.50 9.55
CA SER A 88 -1.50 20.33 10.63
C SER A 88 -0.58 21.48 11.04
N GLU A 89 0.74 21.31 10.88
CA GLU A 89 1.74 22.37 11.13
C GLU A 89 1.57 23.59 10.20
N THR A 90 0.93 23.43 9.04
CA THR A 90 0.79 24.53 8.07
C THR A 90 -0.31 25.53 8.42
N GLN A 91 -1.22 25.17 9.32
CA GLN A 91 -2.39 25.98 9.74
C GLN A 91 -3.20 26.55 8.55
N ASN A 92 -3.20 25.87 7.40
CA ASN A 92 -3.89 26.29 6.19
C ASN A 92 -4.85 25.19 5.71
N ASP A 93 -6.11 25.30 6.09
CA ASP A 93 -7.13 24.27 5.87
C ASP A 93 -7.31 23.90 4.39
N GLU A 94 -7.29 24.89 3.48
CA GLU A 94 -7.44 24.66 2.04
C GLU A 94 -6.25 23.88 1.49
N PHE A 95 -5.03 24.32 1.81
CA PHE A 95 -3.80 23.63 1.43
C PHE A 95 -3.79 22.20 1.97
N CYS A 96 -4.10 22.01 3.26
CA CYS A 96 -4.18 20.70 3.89
C CYS A 96 -5.17 19.79 3.19
N LYS A 97 -6.37 20.28 2.88
CA LYS A 97 -7.39 19.51 2.17
C LYS A 97 -6.91 19.08 0.78
N ILE A 98 -6.26 19.96 0.03
CA ILE A 98 -5.73 19.64 -1.31
C ILE A 98 -4.63 18.57 -1.21
N GLN A 99 -3.65 18.77 -0.32
CA GLN A 99 -2.53 17.86 -0.19
C GLN A 99 -2.94 16.50 0.38
N TYR A 100 -3.88 16.48 1.34
CA TYR A 100 -4.38 15.24 1.89
C TYR A 100 -5.17 14.41 0.86
N ASN A 101 -5.99 15.06 0.01
CA ASN A 101 -6.64 14.35 -1.10
C ASN A 101 -5.63 13.72 -2.07
N LYS A 102 -4.53 14.44 -2.39
CA LYS A 102 -3.44 13.88 -3.21
C LYS A 102 -2.78 12.69 -2.54
N PHE A 103 -2.50 12.78 -1.24
CA PHE A 103 -1.97 11.68 -0.45
C PHE A 103 -2.88 10.45 -0.51
N LEU A 104 -4.17 10.60 -0.24
CA LEU A 104 -5.16 9.52 -0.27
C LEU A 104 -5.29 8.87 -1.66
N LEU A 105 -5.26 9.69 -2.73
CA LEU A 105 -5.31 9.20 -4.10
C LEU A 105 -4.11 8.32 -4.47
N ASN A 106 -2.92 8.76 -4.08
CA ASN A 106 -1.70 7.97 -4.27
C ASN A 106 -1.76 6.68 -3.47
N CYS A 107 -2.11 6.74 -2.18
CA CYS A 107 -2.29 5.53 -1.36
C CYS A 107 -3.29 4.55 -1.98
N TYR A 108 -4.42 5.06 -2.50
CA TYR A 108 -5.46 4.21 -3.09
C TYR A 108 -4.94 3.51 -4.34
N SER A 109 -4.31 4.27 -5.23
CA SER A 109 -3.76 3.74 -6.48
C SER A 109 -2.68 2.70 -6.21
N THR A 110 -1.74 2.99 -5.30
CA THR A 110 -0.63 2.09 -4.96
C THR A 110 -1.12 0.84 -4.23
N LEU A 111 -2.05 0.95 -3.27
CA LEU A 111 -2.63 -0.23 -2.59
C LEU A 111 -3.41 -1.10 -3.55
N LYS A 112 -4.25 -0.51 -4.39
CA LYS A 112 -5.01 -1.25 -5.40
C LYS A 112 -4.10 -2.01 -6.35
N GLU A 113 -3.02 -1.38 -6.81
CA GLU A 113 -2.03 -2.03 -7.67
C GLU A 113 -1.33 -3.19 -6.94
N PHE A 114 -0.88 -2.96 -5.70
CA PHE A 114 -0.25 -4.00 -4.89
C PHE A 114 -1.17 -5.18 -4.62
N ILE A 115 -2.45 -4.92 -4.30
CA ILE A 115 -3.42 -5.99 -4.06
C ILE A 115 -3.61 -6.83 -5.33
N ASN A 116 -3.75 -6.17 -6.48
CA ASN A 116 -3.94 -6.83 -7.76
C ASN A 116 -2.74 -7.65 -8.21
N ASN A 117 -1.55 -7.06 -8.12
CA ASN A 117 -0.35 -7.62 -8.74
C ASN A 117 0.50 -8.44 -7.76
N SER A 118 0.31 -8.27 -6.46
CA SER A 118 1.19 -8.88 -5.46
C SER A 118 0.45 -9.71 -4.43
N LEU A 119 -0.58 -9.16 -3.76
CA LEU A 119 -1.33 -9.93 -2.76
C LEU A 119 -2.07 -11.10 -3.40
N ILE A 120 -2.88 -10.84 -4.44
CA ILE A 120 -3.65 -11.90 -5.11
C ILE A 120 -2.71 -12.94 -5.74
N GLN A 121 -1.58 -12.51 -6.29
CA GLN A 121 -0.58 -13.41 -6.86
C GLN A 121 0.05 -14.33 -5.80
N TRP A 122 0.48 -13.77 -4.67
CA TRP A 122 0.99 -14.56 -3.54
C TRP A 122 -0.03 -15.60 -3.06
N ILE A 123 -1.29 -15.20 -2.88
CA ILE A 123 -2.37 -16.08 -2.44
C ILE A 123 -2.51 -17.29 -3.36
N PHE A 124 -2.55 -17.09 -4.67
CA PHE A 124 -2.73 -18.22 -5.59
C PHE A 124 -1.46 -19.05 -5.76
N CYS A 125 -0.27 -18.45 -5.70
CA CYS A 125 0.98 -19.21 -5.68
C CYS A 125 1.04 -20.13 -4.44
N ASP A 126 0.68 -19.64 -3.26
CA ASP A 126 0.62 -20.45 -2.04
C ASP A 126 -0.45 -21.55 -2.13
N ALA A 127 -1.69 -21.19 -2.51
CA ALA A 127 -2.80 -22.15 -2.62
C ALA A 127 -2.52 -23.29 -3.62
N LEU A 128 -1.91 -22.96 -4.76
CA LEU A 128 -1.64 -23.91 -5.84
C LEU A 128 -0.27 -24.60 -5.67
N LYS A 129 0.51 -24.23 -4.65
CA LYS A 129 1.90 -24.67 -4.43
C LYS A 129 2.79 -24.41 -5.64
N GLU A 130 2.63 -23.23 -6.24
CA GLU A 130 3.38 -22.78 -7.40
C GLU A 130 4.42 -21.73 -7.02
N ASN A 131 5.44 -21.63 -7.86
CA ASN A 131 6.42 -20.56 -7.77
C ASN A 131 5.85 -19.24 -8.33
N TRP A 132 6.30 -18.13 -7.77
CA TRP A 132 6.03 -16.82 -8.33
C TRP A 132 6.88 -16.61 -9.58
N ILE A 133 6.26 -16.29 -10.72
CA ILE A 133 6.98 -16.01 -11.96
C ILE A 133 7.05 -14.50 -12.18
N GLU A 134 8.26 -13.95 -12.20
CA GLU A 134 8.51 -12.55 -12.56
C GLU A 134 9.87 -12.46 -13.26
N PHE A 135 10.06 -11.51 -14.18
CA PHE A 135 11.32 -11.36 -14.92
C PHE A 135 11.83 -12.65 -15.59
N ASN A 136 10.92 -13.50 -16.09
CA ASN A 136 11.20 -14.82 -16.67
C ASN A 136 11.95 -15.79 -15.73
N LYS A 137 11.80 -15.62 -14.42
CA LYS A 137 12.42 -16.46 -13.39
C LYS A 137 11.36 -16.92 -12.39
N GLN A 138 11.62 -18.06 -11.75
CA GLN A 138 10.78 -18.62 -10.70
C GLN A 138 11.36 -18.26 -9.33
N TYR A 139 10.50 -17.79 -8.43
CA TYR A 139 10.88 -17.41 -7.07
C TYR A 139 10.00 -18.11 -6.05
N ASN A 140 10.53 -18.28 -4.84
CA ASN A 140 9.70 -18.55 -3.67
C ASN A 140 8.69 -17.40 -3.49
N HIS A 141 7.41 -17.73 -3.37
CA HIS A 141 6.35 -16.72 -3.35
C HIS A 141 6.37 -15.85 -2.08
N ASP A 142 6.81 -16.37 -0.92
CA ASP A 142 6.92 -15.59 0.32
C ASP A 142 8.02 -14.53 0.21
N TYR A 143 9.22 -14.93 -0.24
CA TYR A 143 10.32 -13.99 -0.44
C TYR A 143 9.98 -12.93 -1.49
N MET A 144 9.26 -13.32 -2.54
CA MET A 144 8.83 -12.36 -3.56
C MET A 144 7.75 -11.41 -3.03
N TYR A 145 6.81 -11.90 -2.21
CA TYR A 145 5.84 -11.05 -1.54
C TYR A 145 6.52 -10.02 -0.64
N ASP A 146 7.48 -10.44 0.19
CA ASP A 146 8.21 -9.54 1.09
C ASP A 146 8.96 -8.46 0.31
N TYR A 147 9.58 -8.82 -0.82
CA TYR A 147 10.21 -7.87 -1.74
C TYR A 147 9.20 -6.84 -2.29
N GLN A 148 8.01 -7.29 -2.75
CA GLN A 148 6.98 -6.38 -3.25
C GLN A 148 6.39 -5.52 -2.12
N PHE A 149 6.29 -6.04 -0.90
CA PHE A 149 5.80 -5.30 0.25
C PHE A 149 6.78 -4.18 0.65
N LEU A 150 8.09 -4.45 0.64
CA LEU A 150 9.11 -3.40 0.82
C LEU A 150 9.01 -2.30 -0.25
N LYS A 151 8.71 -2.64 -1.50
CA LYS A 151 8.43 -1.64 -2.56
C LYS A 151 7.21 -0.79 -2.23
N LEU A 152 6.16 -1.40 -1.68
CA LEU A 152 4.96 -0.69 -1.23
C LEU A 152 5.31 0.29 -0.10
N GLU A 153 6.08 -0.12 0.90
CA GLU A 153 6.53 0.74 2.00
C GLU A 153 7.32 1.95 1.50
N ILE A 154 8.28 1.72 0.60
CA ILE A 154 9.07 2.80 -0.03
C ILE A 154 8.15 3.76 -0.81
N SER A 155 7.14 3.24 -1.50
CA SER A 155 6.18 4.07 -2.25
C SER A 155 5.35 4.95 -1.32
N PHE A 156 4.93 4.41 -0.18
CA PHE A 156 4.21 5.13 0.87
C PHE A 156 5.09 6.24 1.49
N GLN A 157 6.36 5.94 1.70
CA GLN A 157 7.32 6.93 2.19
C GLN A 157 7.60 8.04 1.15
N LYS A 158 7.74 7.69 -0.13
CA LYS A 158 7.85 8.68 -1.22
C LYS A 158 6.62 9.59 -1.29
N ASN A 159 5.42 9.04 -1.04
CA ASN A 159 4.20 9.83 -0.94
C ASN A 159 4.27 10.85 0.20
N LEU A 160 4.69 10.44 1.42
CA LEU A 160 4.93 11.36 2.53
C LEU A 160 5.98 12.42 2.23
N PHE A 161 7.08 12.03 1.57
CA PHE A 161 8.14 12.95 1.18
C PHE A 161 7.63 14.05 0.24
N ASN A 162 6.73 13.72 -0.69
CA ASN A 162 6.09 14.71 -1.56
C ASN A 162 5.20 15.70 -0.78
N ILE A 163 4.57 15.24 0.31
CA ILE A 163 3.82 16.12 1.22
C ILE A 163 4.77 17.07 1.95
N LEU A 164 5.87 16.57 2.52
CA LEU A 164 6.89 17.38 3.18
C LEU A 164 7.48 18.44 2.24
N LYS A 165 7.83 18.07 1.01
CA LYS A 165 8.27 19.02 -0.02
C LYS A 165 7.24 20.10 -0.31
N SER A 166 5.96 19.74 -0.32
CA SER A 166 4.88 20.70 -0.54
C SER A 166 4.73 21.67 0.64
N ILE A 167 4.87 21.17 1.87
CA ILE A 167 4.84 21.98 3.09
C ILE A 167 6.03 22.95 3.12
N SER A 168 7.26 22.47 2.88
CA SER A 168 8.47 23.31 2.87
C SER A 168 8.40 24.46 1.85
N LYS A 169 7.74 24.25 0.71
CA LYS A 169 7.48 25.33 -0.26
C LYS A 169 6.50 26.38 0.26
N LYS A 170 5.57 25.99 1.13
CA LYS A 170 4.55 26.86 1.73
C LYS A 170 5.10 27.63 2.93
N ILE A 171 5.80 26.94 3.84
CA ILE A 171 6.45 27.52 5.02
C ILE A 171 7.91 27.80 4.68
N LYS A 172 8.16 28.95 4.04
CA LYS A 172 9.51 29.33 3.63
C LYS A 172 10.42 29.46 4.85
N ASN A 173 11.66 28.98 4.71
CA ASN A 173 12.74 29.08 5.71
C ASN A 173 12.50 28.36 7.04
N ASP A 174 11.59 27.39 7.09
CA ASP A 174 11.47 26.51 8.25
C ASP A 174 12.63 25.50 8.29
N TYR A 175 13.51 25.66 9.26
CA TYR A 175 14.70 24.81 9.44
C TYR A 175 14.34 23.39 9.87
N THR A 176 13.24 23.20 10.61
CA THR A 176 12.76 21.89 11.08
C THR A 176 12.31 21.04 9.89
N PHE A 177 11.49 21.59 9.00
CA PHE A 177 11.07 20.88 7.79
C PHE A 177 12.23 20.60 6.84
N LYS A 178 13.23 21.47 6.80
CA LYS A 178 14.45 21.22 6.02
C LYS A 178 15.23 20.01 6.55
N LEU A 179 15.50 19.96 7.86
CA LEU A 179 16.16 18.82 8.49
C LEU A 179 15.37 17.52 8.30
N LEU A 180 14.03 17.59 8.43
CA LEU A 180 13.17 16.43 8.22
C LEU A 180 13.23 15.92 6.77
N ILE A 181 13.26 16.82 5.78
CA ILE A 181 13.41 16.48 4.36
C ILE A 181 14.77 15.79 4.14
N ASP A 182 15.85 16.33 4.68
CA ASP A 182 17.20 15.78 4.50
C ASP A 182 17.30 14.37 5.13
N ALA A 183 16.74 14.17 6.32
CA ALA A 183 16.65 12.86 6.96
C ALA A 183 15.82 11.86 6.12
N TYR A 184 14.71 12.30 5.54
CA TYR A 184 13.88 11.48 4.65
C TYR A 184 14.62 11.08 3.37
N VAL A 185 15.48 11.93 2.82
CA VAL A 185 16.29 11.62 1.64
C VAL A 185 17.24 10.47 1.95
N ILE A 186 17.99 10.57 3.04
CA ILE A 186 18.95 9.54 3.47
C ILE A 186 18.23 8.21 3.70
N ASP A 187 17.14 8.20 4.48
CA ASP A 187 16.39 6.97 4.77
C ASP A 187 15.76 6.34 3.51
N LEU A 188 15.31 7.15 2.55
CA LEU A 188 14.82 6.64 1.26
C LEU A 188 15.93 6.00 0.43
N GLU A 189 17.13 6.59 0.41
CA GLU A 189 18.30 6.04 -0.29
C GLU A 189 18.74 4.71 0.33
N GLU A 190 18.83 4.64 1.65
CA GLU A 190 19.19 3.41 2.37
C GLU A 190 18.20 2.28 2.09
N LYS A 191 16.89 2.56 2.14
CA LYS A 191 15.84 1.58 1.82
C LYS A 191 15.87 1.15 0.36
N GLN A 192 16.12 2.08 -0.57
CA GLN A 192 16.25 1.76 -1.99
C GLN A 192 17.47 0.84 -2.23
N ASN A 193 18.58 1.08 -1.54
CA ASN A 193 19.77 0.22 -1.59
C ASN A 193 19.50 -1.16 -0.98
N SER A 194 18.83 -1.22 0.17
CA SER A 194 18.40 -2.48 0.79
C SER A 194 17.49 -3.28 -0.14
N LEU A 195 16.56 -2.61 -0.82
CA LEU A 195 15.67 -3.25 -1.79
C LEU A 195 16.44 -3.84 -2.99
N ILE A 196 17.47 -3.14 -3.48
CA ILE A 196 18.36 -3.67 -4.54
C ILE A 196 19.10 -4.90 -4.04
N ARG A 197 19.60 -4.87 -2.80
CA ARG A 197 20.30 -6.01 -2.19
C ARG A 197 19.38 -7.23 -2.10
N ILE A 198 18.19 -7.06 -1.54
CA ILE A 198 17.19 -8.13 -1.42
C ILE A 198 16.83 -8.68 -2.80
N LYS A 199 16.64 -7.82 -3.81
CA LYS A 199 16.39 -8.26 -5.18
C LYS A 199 17.48 -9.19 -5.71
N ASN A 200 18.75 -8.89 -5.41
CA ASN A 200 19.88 -9.71 -5.83
C ASN A 200 20.01 -11.01 -5.03
N GLU A 201 19.54 -11.01 -3.79
CA GLU A 201 19.49 -12.16 -2.89
C GLU A 201 18.26 -13.06 -3.13
N LEU A 202 17.27 -12.60 -3.91
CA LEU A 202 16.11 -13.42 -4.30
C LEU A 202 16.60 -14.67 -5.02
N LYS A 203 16.54 -15.79 -4.31
CA LYS A 203 16.93 -17.10 -4.84
C LYS A 203 15.92 -17.50 -5.92
N THR A 204 16.42 -17.71 -7.12
CA THR A 204 15.66 -18.42 -8.15
C THR A 204 15.59 -19.89 -7.77
N ILE A 205 14.40 -20.46 -7.87
CA ILE A 205 14.17 -21.91 -7.70
C ILE A 205 14.37 -22.60 -9.04
#